data_AF-A0A946CV00-F1
#
_entry.id   AF-A0A946CV00-F1
#
_cell.length_a   1.000
_cell.length_b   1.000
_cell.length_c   1.000
_cell.angle_alpha   90.00
_cell.angle_beta   90.00
_cell.angle_gamma   90.00
#
_symmetry.space_group_name_H-M   'P 1'
#
loop_
_entity.id
_entity.type
_entity.pdbx_description
1 polymer ?
#
loop_
_entity_poly.entity_id
_entity_poly.type
_entity_poly.pdbx_seq_one_letter_code
_entity_poly.pdbx_strand_id
1 'polypeptide(L)' 'MAFVMGVVEGARHQTRERLKEQPYAFLVHGKPVCLPNSWSSQKLTEVVISVLKNQPQTRPYSAVSGILIALSSESTCDST' A
#
# COMPACT_ATOMS: atom_id res chain seq x y z
N MET A 1 -2.06 -10.25 -7.89
CA MET A 1 -3.20 -10.09 -6.96
C MET A 1 -2.92 -10.72 -5.60
N ALA A 2 -2.85 -12.05 -5.44
CA ALA A 2 -2.65 -12.69 -4.13
C ALA A 2 -1.41 -12.18 -3.36
N PHE A 3 -0.28 -12.02 -4.06
CA PHE A 3 0.94 -11.47 -3.47
C PHE A 3 0.77 -10.03 -2.95
N VAL A 4 0.12 -9.15 -3.74
CA VAL A 4 -0.16 -7.76 -3.34
C VAL A 4 -1.05 -7.72 -2.10
N MET A 5 -2.12 -8.53 -2.08
CA MET A 5 -3.01 -8.63 -0.92
C MET A 5 -2.29 -9.15 0.32
N GLY A 6 -1.43 -10.17 0.19
CA GLY A 6 -0.63 -10.68 1.29
C GLY A 6 0.31 -9.62 1.89
N VAL A 7 0.93 -8.80 1.03
CA VAL A 7 1.78 -7.68 1.47
C VAL A 7 0.96 -6.61 2.21
N VAL A 8 -0.18 -6.21 1.64
CA VAL A 8 -1.05 -5.19 2.26
C VAL A 8 -1.62 -5.66 3.60
N GLU A 9 -2.11 -6.91 3.68
CA GLU A 9 -2.64 -7.45 4.92
C GLU A 9 -1.53 -7.64 5.98
N GLY A 10 -0.34 -8.08 5.56
CA GLY A 10 0.82 -8.17 6.44
C GLY A 10 1.22 -6.81 7.03
N ALA A 11 1.23 -5.75 6.22
CA ALA A 11 1.52 -4.39 6.66
C ALA A 11 0.41 -3.81 7.55
N ARG A 12 -0.85 -4.11 7.23
CA ARG A 12 -2.03 -3.72 8.04
C ARG A 12 -1.98 -4.36 9.42
N HIS A 13 -1.62 -5.65 9.51
CA HIS A 13 -1.58 -6.37 10.78
C HIS A 13 -0.70 -5.67 11.83
N GLN A 14 0.39 -5.04 11.41
CA GLN A 14 1.30 -4.30 12.30
C GLN A 14 0.72 -2.99 12.86
N THR A 15 -0.37 -2.49 12.28
CA THR A 15 -0.87 -1.11 12.51
C THR A 15 -2.36 -1.06 12.79
N ARG A 16 -3.01 -2.23 12.84
CA ARG A 16 -4.47 -2.41 12.98
C ARG A 16 -5.07 -1.62 14.15
N GLU A 17 -4.41 -1.62 15.31
CA GLU A 17 -4.88 -0.91 16.51
C GLU A 17 -4.73 0.61 16.39
N ARG A 18 -3.70 1.09 15.67
CA ARG A 18 -3.43 2.53 15.50
C ARG A 18 -4.32 3.20 14.45
N LEU A 19 -4.73 2.48 13.41
CA LEU A 19 -5.41 3.04 12.24
C LEU A 19 -6.90 2.64 12.14
N LYS A 20 -7.54 2.34 13.29
CA LYS A 20 -8.99 2.12 13.42
C LYS A 20 -9.58 1.12 12.41
N GLU A 21 -8.94 -0.03 12.26
CA GLU A 21 -9.44 -1.17 11.47
C GLU A 21 -9.73 -0.92 9.98
N GLN A 22 -9.24 0.17 9.40
CA GLN A 22 -9.42 0.42 7.97
C GLN A 22 -8.76 -0.71 7.14
N PRO A 23 -9.45 -1.32 6.15
CA PRO A 23 -9.00 -2.54 5.47
C PRO A 23 -7.68 -2.38 4.70
N TYR A 24 -7.31 -1.15 4.33
CA TYR A 24 -6.09 -0.85 3.58
C TYR A 24 -5.31 0.33 4.18
N ALA A 25 -5.21 0.35 5.51
CA ALA A 25 -4.37 1.30 6.22
C ALA A 25 -3.13 0.64 6.81
N PHE A 26 -1.95 1.23 6.56
CA PHE A 26 -0.66 0.73 7.05
C PHE A 26 0.36 1.86 7.16
N LEU A 27 1.57 1.55 7.64
CA LEU A 27 2.67 2.51 7.73
C LEU A 27 3.75 2.22 6.68
N VAL A 28 4.24 3.27 6.02
CA VAL A 28 5.43 3.23 5.18
C VAL A 28 6.41 4.28 5.70
N HIS A 29 7.57 3.83 6.18
CA HIS A 29 8.62 4.70 6.72
C HIS A 29 8.09 5.61 7.86
N GLY A 30 7.20 5.07 8.70
CA GLY A 30 6.56 5.80 9.81
C GLY A 30 5.41 6.73 9.41
N LYS A 31 5.10 6.88 8.12
CA LYS A 31 3.97 7.66 7.62
C LYS A 31 2.74 6.79 7.36
N PRO A 32 1.53 7.24 7.72
CA PRO A 32 0.31 6.50 7.41
C PRO A 32 0.02 6.50 5.92
N VAL A 33 -0.38 5.34 5.43
CA VAL A 33 -0.94 5.12 4.10
C VAL A 33 -2.39 4.71 4.30
N CYS A 34 -3.33 5.48 3.74
CA CYS A 34 -4.77 5.23 3.82
C CYS A 34 -5.28 5.11 2.39
N LEU A 35 -5.67 3.91 1.99
CA LEU A 35 -6.28 3.68 0.68
C LEU A 35 -7.80 3.61 0.79
N PRO A 36 -8.55 3.97 -0.27
CA PRO A 36 -10.00 3.92 -0.25
C PRO A 36 -10.53 2.51 0.03
N ASN A 37 -11.49 2.40 0.95
CA ASN A 37 -12.12 1.12 1.31
C ASN A 37 -12.93 0.51 0.15
N SER A 38 -13.28 1.33 -0.84
CA SER A 38 -13.99 0.90 -2.05
C SER A 38 -13.08 0.16 -3.04
N TRP A 39 -11.76 0.14 -2.83
CA TRP A 39 -10.86 -0.53 -3.76
C TRP A 39 -10.94 -2.05 -3.63
N SER A 40 -11.01 -2.72 -4.78
CA SER A 40 -10.89 -4.17 -4.84
C SER A 40 -9.42 -4.61 -4.85
N SER A 41 -9.18 -5.89 -4.56
CA SER A 41 -7.86 -6.53 -4.73
C SER A 41 -7.31 -6.38 -6.15
N GLN A 42 -8.19 -6.36 -7.15
CA GLN A 42 -7.84 -6.07 -8.54
C GLN A 42 -7.36 -4.63 -8.69
N LYS A 43 -8.11 -3.65 -8.19
CA LYS A 43 -7.75 -2.23 -8.28
C LYS A 43 -6.39 -1.94 -7.61
N LEU A 44 -6.16 -2.49 -6.42
CA LEU A 44 -4.87 -2.43 -5.72
C LEU A 44 -3.72 -2.96 -6.60
N THR A 45 -3.94 -4.09 -7.26
CA THR A 45 -2.93 -4.70 -8.13
C THR A 45 -2.68 -3.86 -9.39
N GLU A 46 -3.71 -3.32 -10.02
CA GLU A 46 -3.60 -2.46 -11.20
C GLU A 46 -2.79 -1.20 -10.91
N VAL A 47 -3.08 -0.54 -9.77
CA VAL A 47 -2.36 0.64 -9.30
C VAL A 47 -0.87 0.32 -9.09
N VAL A 48 -0.56 -0.75 -8.35
CA VAL A 48 0.81 -1.19 -8.11
C VAL A 48 1.56 -1.42 -9.43
N ILE A 49 0.96 -2.17 -10.37
CA ILE A 49 1.60 -2.46 -11.67
C ILE A 49 1.82 -1.17 -12.45
N SER A 50 0.84 -0.28 -12.47
CA SER A 50 0.93 1.01 -13.17
C SER A 50 2.09 1.86 -12.62
N VAL A 51 2.17 2.01 -11.30
CA VAL A 51 3.23 2.80 -10.65
C VAL A 51 4.60 2.16 -10.86
N LEU A 52 4.74 0.85 -10.64
CA LEU A 52 6.03 0.15 -10.79
C LEU A 52 6.55 0.15 -12.24
N LYS A 53 5.66 0.06 -13.24
CA LYS A 53 6.05 0.18 -14.66
C LYS A 53 6.64 1.55 -14.99
N ASN A 54 6.12 2.60 -14.34
CA ASN A 54 6.50 3.99 -14.61
C ASN A 54 7.63 4.49 -13.70
N GLN A 55 8.05 3.71 -12.69
CA GLN A 55 9.07 4.11 -11.71
C GLN A 55 10.29 3.17 -11.70
N PRO A 56 11.26 3.35 -12.62
CA PRO A 56 12.48 2.53 -12.65
C PRO A 56 13.34 2.66 -11.39
N GLN A 57 13.19 3.73 -10.61
CA GLN A 57 13.85 3.92 -9.31
C GLN A 57 13.40 2.94 -8.23
N THR A 58 12.33 2.16 -8.45
CA THR A 58 11.85 1.15 -7.50
C THR A 58 12.55 -0.21 -7.61
N ARG A 59 13.36 -0.41 -8.66
CA ARG A 59 14.13 -1.64 -8.92
C ARG A 59 15.10 -2.10 -7.81
N PRO A 60 15.74 -1.22 -7.01
CA PRO A 60 16.63 -1.66 -5.94
C PRO A 60 15.88 -2.14 -4.70
N TYR A 61 14.56 -1.92 -4.60
CA TYR A 61 13.78 -2.35 -3.45
C TYR A 61 13.26 -3.78 -3.63
N SER A 62 13.04 -4.47 -2.50
CA SER A 62 12.33 -5.75 -2.51
C SER A 62 10.94 -5.60 -3.12
N ALA A 63 10.38 -6.68 -3.67
CA ALA A 63 9.01 -6.65 -4.21
C ALA A 63 7.98 -6.20 -3.17
N VAL A 64 8.18 -6.57 -1.89
CA VAL A 64 7.33 -6.15 -0.76
C VAL A 64 7.42 -4.63 -0.57
N SER A 65 8.63 -4.10 -0.45
CA SER A 65 8.88 -2.67 -0.27
C SER A 65 8.37 -1.85 -1.47
N GLY A 66 8.58 -2.35 -2.69
CA GLY A 66 8.09 -1.71 -3.91
C GLY A 66 6.56 -1.58 -3.95
N ILE A 67 5.84 -2.61 -3.51
CA ILE A 67 4.37 -2.58 -3.39
C ILE A 67 3.92 -1.49 -2.41
N LEU A 68 4.53 -1.46 -1.22
CA LEU A 68 4.15 -0.50 -0.18
C LEU A 68 4.44 0.95 -0.59
N ILE A 69 5.60 1.19 -1.21
CA ILE A 69 5.97 2.51 -1.75
C ILE A 69 5.02 2.92 -2.88
N ALA A 70 4.72 2.00 -3.80
CA ALA A 70 3.80 2.27 -4.90
C ALA A 70 2.42 2.71 -4.38
N LEU A 71 1.87 1.97 -3.41
CA LEU A 71 0.58 2.30 -2.80
C LEU A 71 0.63 3.59 -1.97
N SER A 72 1.76 3.93 -1.35
CA SER A 72 1.88 5.19 -0.59
C SER A 72 1.71 6.45 -1.45
N SER A 73 1.98 6.35 -2.76
CA SER A 73 1.79 7.48 -3.69
C SER A 73 0.33 7.82 -3.94
N GLU A 74 -0.59 6.89 -3.66
CA GLU A 74 -2.03 7.05 -3.79
C GLU A 74 -2.71 7.25 -2.42
N SER A 75 -1.93 7.45 -1.36
CA SER A 75 -2.46 7.66 -0.02
C SER A 75 -3.28 8.95 0.05
N THR A 76 -4.49 8.86 0.60
CA THR A 76 -5.37 10.01 0.82
C THR A 76 -5.58 10.30 2.31
N CYS A 77 -4.64 9.92 3.18
CA CYS A 77 -4.76 10.33 4.59
C CYS A 77 -4.77 11.86 4.63
N ASP A 78 -5.89 12.48 5.05
CA ASP A 78 -5.93 13.89 5.36
C ASP A 78 -4.87 14.13 6.45
N SER A 79 -3.87 14.94 6.10
CA SER A 79 -2.90 15.43 7.07
C SER A 79 -3.67 16.40 7.96
N THR A 80 -4.12 15.94 9.13
CA THR A 80 -4.53 16.82 10.24
C THR A 80 -3.43 17.80 10.57
#